data_AF-A0A7X3Y0L8-F1
#
_entry.id   AF-A0A7X3Y0L8-F1
#
_cell.length_a   1.000
_cell.length_b   1.000
_cell.length_c   1.000
_cell.angle_alpha   90.00
_cell.angle_beta   90.00
_cell.angle_gamma   90.00
#
_symmetry.space_group_name_H-M   'P 1'
#
loop_
_entity.id
_entity.type
_entity.pdbx_description
1 polymer ?
#
loop_
_entity_poly.entity_id
_entity_poly.type
_entity_poly.pdbx_seq_one_letter_code
_entity_poly.pdbx_strand_id
1 'polypeptide(L)' 'MILKYENDPLDSEHAGGHFYHVCQGRVQETELSVPPPDQPYECPECGLDLETEDFFLAQQRGWS' A
#
# COMPACT_ATOMS: atom_id res chain seq x y z
N MET A 1 3.59 -10.58 2.98
CA MET A 1 2.72 -9.60 2.32
C MET A 1 3.58 -8.37 2.04
N ILE A 2 3.59 -7.86 0.81
CA ILE A 2 4.49 -6.77 0.36
C ILE A 2 3.90 -5.37 0.55
N LEU A 3 2.62 -5.29 0.89
CA LEU A 3 1.87 -4.04 0.97
C LEU A 3 0.98 -4.10 2.21
N LYS A 4 1.14 -3.12 3.09
CA LYS A 4 0.40 -2.96 4.33
C LYS A 4 -0.70 -1.96 4.13
N TYR A 5 -1.92 -2.36 4.47
CA TYR A 5 -3.06 -1.48 4.55
C TYR A 5 -3.38 -1.24 6.03
N GLU A 6 -3.40 0.03 6.43
CA GLU A 6 -3.77 0.47 7.76
C GLU A 6 -5.05 1.31 7.66
N ASN A 7 -6.16 0.77 8.16
CA ASN A 7 -7.40 1.52 8.24
C ASN A 7 -7.40 2.32 9.54
N ASP A 8 -7.35 3.65 9.45
CA ASP A 8 -7.59 4.51 10.60
C ASP A 8 -9.08 4.89 10.65
N PRO A 9 -9.85 4.35 11.61
CA PRO A 9 -11.29 4.61 11.71
C PRO A 9 -11.62 5.93 12.41
N LEU A 10 -10.62 6.69 12.88
CA LEU A 10 -10.81 7.97 13.58
C LEU A 10 -10.70 9.15 12.61
N ASP A 11 -10.00 8.98 11.48
CA ASP A 11 -9.93 9.98 10.42
C ASP A 11 -11.19 9.98 9.55
N SER A 12 -12.12 10.89 9.88
CA SER A 12 -13.40 11.04 9.17
C SER A 12 -13.24 11.64 7.76
N GLU A 13 -12.05 12.17 7.44
CA GLU A 13 -11.73 12.85 6.18
C GLU A 13 -11.01 11.90 5.19
N HIS A 14 -10.27 10.90 5.69
CA HIS A 14 -9.54 9.88 4.92
C HIS A 14 -10.00 8.45 5.25
N ALA A 15 -11.32 8.22 5.22
CA ALA A 15 -11.93 6.89 5.39
C ALA A 15 -11.42 5.79 4.41
N GLY A 16 -10.48 6.12 3.51
CA GLY A 16 -9.82 5.22 2.57
C GLY A 16 -8.64 4.43 3.12
N GLY A 17 -8.13 4.74 4.32
CA GLY A 17 -6.96 4.07 4.93
C GLY A 17 -5.63 4.39 4.24
N HIS A 18 -4.53 3.99 4.87
CA HIS A 18 -3.15 4.29 4.48
C HIS A 18 -2.46 3.03 3.94
N PHE A 19 -1.69 3.17 2.86
CA PHE A 19 -0.90 2.06 2.31
C PHE A 19 0.58 2.28 2.57
N TYR A 20 1.27 1.22 2.98
CA TYR A 20 2.71 1.23 3.22
C TYR A 20 3.36 0.03 2.53
N HIS A 21 4.40 0.27 1.75
CA HIS A 21 5.16 -0.84 1.15
C HIS A 21 6.05 -1.51 2.19
N VAL A 22 6.14 -2.84 2.13
CA VAL A 22 7.00 -3.65 3.00
C VAL A 22 8.20 -4.13 2.21
N CYS A 23 9.25 -3.31 2.24
CA CYS A 23 10.50 -3.60 1.56
C CYS A 23 11.39 -4.49 2.42
N GLN A 24 11.82 -5.64 1.90
CA GLN A 24 12.74 -6.56 2.58
C GLN A 24 12.31 -6.94 4.02
N GLY A 25 10.99 -7.03 4.27
CA GLY A 25 10.43 -7.36 5.59
C GLY A 25 10.36 -6.19 6.57
N ARG A 26 10.61 -4.95 6.13
CA ARG A 26 10.41 -3.73 6.91
C ARG A 26 9.32 -2.89 6.27
N VAL A 27 8.39 -2.40 7.10
CA VAL A 27 7.39 -1.44 6.66
C VAL A 27 8.10 -0.11 6.41
N GLN A 28 7.99 0.41 5.18
CA GLN A 28 8.50 1.71 4.85
C GLN A 28 7.60 2.77 5.48
N GLU A 29 8.21 3.83 6.02
CA GLU A 29 7.48 4.98 6.59
C GLU A 29 6.80 5.83 5.50
N THR A 30 7.21 5.65 4.24
CA THR A 30 6.61 6.29 3.09
C THR A 30 5.20 5.73 2.84
N GLU A 31 4.21 6.58 3.06
CA GLU A 31 2.85 6.33 2.62
C GLU A 31 2.80 6.27 1.09
N LEU A 32 2.13 5.25 0.58
CA LEU A 32 1.83 5.09 -0.83
C LEU A 32 0.37 5.40 -1.10
N SER A 33 0.13 6.09 -2.20
CA SER A 33 -1.21 6.20 -2.78
C SER A 33 -1.41 5.09 -3.81
N VAL A 34 -2.66 4.69 -4.02
CA VAL A 34 -3.00 3.71 -5.05
C VAL A 34 -2.61 4.28 -6.42
N PRO A 35 -1.68 3.65 -7.16
CA PRO A 35 -1.30 4.11 -8.49
C PRO A 35 -2.44 3.90 -9.48
N PRO A 36 -2.48 4.67 -10.59
CA PRO A 36 -3.38 4.38 -11.70
C PRO A 36 -2.94 3.10 -12.43
N PRO A 37 -3.88 2.38 -13.09
CA PRO A 37 -3.62 1.06 -13.68
C PRO A 37 -2.55 1.08 -14.80
N ASP A 38 -2.33 2.22 -15.45
CA ASP A 38 -1.32 2.38 -16.51
C ASP A 38 0.08 2.75 -15.98
N GLN A 39 0.24 3.05 -14.69
CA GLN A 39 1.53 3.40 -14.09
C GLN A 39 1.68 2.74 -12.71
N PRO A 40 2.12 1.48 -12.65
CA PRO A 40 2.41 0.81 -11.38
C PRO A 40 3.51 1.57 -10.62
N TYR A 41 3.48 1.45 -9.29
CA TYR A 41 4.51 2.05 -8.45
C TYR A 41 5.70 1.08 -8.34
N GLU A 42 6.82 1.40 -8.98
CA GLU A 42 8.06 0.66 -8.79
C GLU A 42 8.77 1.12 -7.51
N CYS A 43 9.01 0.20 -6.58
CA CYS A 43 9.78 0.53 -5.40
C CYS A 43 11.27 0.69 -5.75
N PRO A 44 11.90 1.86 -5.50
CA PRO A 44 13.32 2.07 -5.83
C PRO A 44 14.30 1.22 -5.00
N GLU A 45 13.85 0.64 -3.89
CA GLU A 45 14.69 -0.13 -2.97
C GLU A 45 14.77 -1.61 -3.35
N CYS A 46 13.62 -2.25 -3.61
CA CYS A 46 13.56 -3.66 -3.98
C CYS A 46 13.32 -3.91 -5.48
N GLY A 47 12.99 -2.87 -6.26
CA GLY A 47 12.68 -2.97 -7.69
C GLY A 47 11.40 -3.76 -7.99
N LEU A 48 10.44 -3.74 -7.06
CA LEU A 48 9.18 -4.48 -7.20
C LEU A 48 8.07 -3.53 -7.63
N ASP A 49 7.38 -3.89 -8.69
CA ASP A 49 6.22 -3.18 -9.22
C ASP A 49 4.98 -3.48 -8.37
N LEU A 50 4.42 -2.45 -7.76
CA LEU A 50 3.16 -2.51 -7.05
C LEU A 50 2.05 -2.05 -7.99
N GLU A 51 1.27 -3.01 -8.47
CA GLU A 51 0.15 -2.74 -9.35
C GLU A 51 -1.07 -2.30 -8.54
N THR A 52 -1.99 -1.58 -9.17
CA THR A 52 -3.26 -1.17 -8.56
C THR A 52 -4.00 -2.34 -7.90
N GLU A 53 -3.93 -3.54 -8.50
CA GLU A 53 -4.53 -4.77 -7.96
C GLU A 53 -3.94 -5.18 -6.61
N ASP A 54 -2.64 -5.01 -6.37
CA ASP A 54 -2.00 -5.30 -5.08
C ASP A 54 -2.56 -4.43 -3.95
N PHE A 55 -2.83 -3.15 -4.23
CA PHE A 55 -3.42 -2.23 -3.26
C PHE A 55 -4.84 -2.65 -2.90
N PHE A 56 -5.66 -2.98 -3.90
CA PHE A 56 -7.01 -3.50 -3.65
C PHE A 56 -7.00 -4.82 -2.88
N LEU A 57 -6.06 -5.71 -3.20
CA LEU A 57 -5.90 -6.97 -2.49
C LEU A 57 -5.49 -6.76 -1.03
N ALA A 58 -4.58 -5.83 -0.77
CA ALA A 58 -4.13 -5.45 0.57
C ALA A 58 -5.27 -4.82 1.38
N GLN A 59 -6.07 -3.94 0.77
CA GLN A 59 -7.25 -3.35 1.38
C GLN A 59 -8.29 -4.41 1.75
N GLN A 60 -8.58 -5.34 0.84
CA GLN A 60 -9.61 -6.37 1.03
C GLN A 60 -9.19 -7.42 2.09
N ARG A 61 -7.92 -7.78 2.14
CA ARG A 61 -7.40 -8.77 3.09
C ARG A 61 -7.12 -8.19 4.46
N GLY A 62 -6.82 -6.88 4.53
CA GLY A 62 -6.27 -6.25 5.73
C GLY A 62 -4.88 -6.80 6.08
N TRP A 63 -4.18 -6.11 6.98
CA TRP A 63 -2.95 -6.63 7.55
C TRP A 63 -3.33 -7.59 8.70
N SER A 64 -3.31 -8.90 8.45
CA SER A 64 -3.51 -9.91 9.50
C SER A 64 -2.23 -10.22 10.26
#